data_AF-A0A9C8HTL0-F1
#
_entry.id   AF-A0A9C8HTL0-F1
#
_cell.length_a   1.000
_cell.length_b   1.000
_cell.length_c   1.000
_cell.angle_alpha   90.00
_cell.angle_beta   90.00
_cell.angle_gamma   90.00
#
_symmetry.space_group_name_H-M   'P 1'
#
loop_
_entity.id
_entity.type
_entity.pdbx_description
1 polymer ?
#
loop_
_entity_poly.entity_id
_entity_poly.type
_entity_poly.pdbx_seq_one_letter_code
_entity_poly.pdbx_strand_id
1 'polypeptide(L)'
;MYLYEDIPETERHALLDKLAGEVVRFHMATPAIIFLESTKYMNRIGSQFLIFLSPVVTAIFTKWELEKYAVIIEERENIEYLLDKIEELDRKQQDKEKEWKAKRKEEKLWRKQRKKELKKEISGK
;
A
#
# COMPACT_ATOMS: atom_id res chain seq x y z
N MET A 1 -13.42 -16.25 -25.43
CA MET A 1 -12.46 -15.14 -25.24
C MET A 1 -11.36 -15.71 -24.37
N TYR A 2 -10.30 -16.22 -25.00
CA TYR A 2 -9.20 -16.96 -24.38
C TYR A 2 -7.94 -16.10 -24.47
N LEU A 3 -7.71 -15.18 -23.52
CA LEU A 3 -6.56 -14.27 -23.62
C LEU A 3 -5.64 -14.27 -22.40
N TYR A 4 -5.96 -15.02 -21.33
CA TYR A 4 -5.26 -14.88 -20.05
C TYR A 4 -4.99 -16.19 -19.29
N GLU A 5 -5.27 -17.37 -19.88
CA GLU A 5 -4.99 -18.65 -19.20
C GLU A 5 -3.48 -18.96 -19.09
N ASP A 6 -2.62 -18.25 -19.84
CA ASP A 6 -1.17 -18.49 -19.88
C ASP A 6 -0.32 -17.28 -19.43
N ILE A 7 -0.75 -16.49 -18.43
CA ILE A 7 0.13 -15.47 -17.84
C ILE A 7 1.23 -16.19 -17.04
N PRO A 8 2.53 -16.06 -17.37
CA PRO A 8 3.60 -16.70 -16.61
C PRO A 8 3.59 -16.25 -15.14
N GLU A 9 3.93 -17.14 -14.22
CA GLU A 9 3.92 -16.86 -12.77
C GLU A 9 4.74 -15.61 -12.40
N THR A 10 5.89 -15.41 -13.05
CA THR A 10 6.73 -14.21 -12.85
C THR A 10 6.02 -12.92 -13.25
N GLU A 11 5.23 -12.95 -14.32
CA GLU A 11 4.44 -11.79 -14.75
C GLU A 11 3.25 -11.54 -13.82
N ARG A 12 2.64 -12.62 -13.29
CA ARG A 12 1.58 -12.51 -12.26
C ARG A 12 2.10 -11.82 -11.00
N HIS A 13 3.23 -12.29 -10.45
CA HIS A 13 3.81 -11.68 -9.25
C HIS A 13 4.22 -10.21 -9.48
N ALA A 14 4.77 -9.88 -10.65
CA ALA A 14 5.11 -8.50 -10.97
C ALA A 14 3.87 -7.57 -11.01
N LEU A 15 2.74 -8.07 -11.52
CA LEU A 15 1.48 -7.34 -11.50
C LEU A 15 0.94 -7.19 -10.07
N LEU A 16 0.97 -8.25 -9.27
CA LEU A 16 0.54 -8.20 -7.87
C LEU A 16 1.42 -7.26 -7.02
N ASP A 17 2.73 -7.24 -7.27
CA ASP A 17 3.66 -6.30 -6.63
C ASP A 17 3.31 -4.84 -6.96
N LYS A 18 2.99 -4.55 -8.24
CA LYS A 18 2.52 -3.23 -8.67
C LYS A 18 1.23 -2.87 -7.94
N LEU A 19 0.26 -3.77 -7.89
CA LEU A 19 -1.02 -3.55 -7.21
C LEU A 19 -0.84 -3.28 -5.71
N ALA A 20 -0.02 -4.07 -5.02
CA ALA A 20 0.29 -3.88 -3.60
C ALA A 20 0.93 -2.50 -3.34
N GLY A 21 1.86 -2.09 -4.22
CA GLY A 21 2.48 -0.77 -4.17
C GLY A 21 1.47 0.37 -4.30
N GLU A 22 0.51 0.26 -5.22
CA GLU A 22 -0.56 1.24 -5.38
C GLU A 22 -1.46 1.30 -4.14
N VAL A 23 -1.90 0.15 -3.61
CA VAL A 23 -2.72 0.07 -2.39
C VAL A 23 -2.07 0.79 -1.21
N VAL A 24 -0.78 0.54 -0.98
CA VAL A 24 -0.02 1.18 0.12
C VAL A 24 0.24 2.66 -0.16
N ARG A 25 0.52 3.04 -1.40
CA ARG A 25 0.67 4.45 -1.79
C ARG A 25 -0.59 5.28 -1.49
N PHE A 26 -1.76 4.68 -1.62
CA PHE A 26 -3.05 5.31 -1.32
C PHE A 26 -3.50 5.14 0.14
N HIS A 27 -2.67 4.59 1.02
CA HIS A 27 -3.02 4.28 2.42
C HIS A 27 -4.26 3.39 2.56
N MET A 28 -4.44 2.43 1.64
CA MET A 28 -5.57 1.50 1.60
C MET A 28 -5.23 0.09 2.11
N ALA A 29 -4.09 -0.11 2.78
CA ALA A 29 -3.65 -1.43 3.23
C ALA A 29 -4.69 -2.13 4.11
N THR A 30 -5.17 -1.49 5.18
CA THR A 30 -6.19 -2.06 6.09
C THR A 30 -7.50 -2.46 5.38
N PRO A 31 -8.19 -1.57 4.62
CA PRO A 31 -9.42 -1.97 3.93
C PRO A 31 -9.18 -3.00 2.83
N ALA A 32 -8.03 -3.00 2.16
CA ALA A 32 -7.69 -4.01 1.16
C ALA A 32 -7.48 -5.39 1.79
N ILE A 33 -6.78 -5.47 2.92
CA ILE A 33 -6.57 -6.73 3.65
C ILE A 33 -7.90 -7.32 4.12
N ILE A 34 -8.76 -6.50 4.74
CA ILE A 34 -10.10 -6.95 5.18
C ILE A 34 -10.91 -7.50 4.00
N PHE A 35 -10.83 -6.83 2.85
CA PHE A 35 -11.51 -7.27 1.65
C PHE A 35 -10.97 -8.61 1.13
N LEU A 36 -9.65 -8.70 0.91
CA LEU A 36 -9.00 -9.89 0.38
C LEU A 36 -9.13 -11.10 1.32
N GLU A 37 -9.13 -10.88 2.64
CA GLU A 37 -9.45 -11.93 3.60
C GLU A 37 -10.91 -12.38 3.46
N SER A 38 -11.85 -11.45 3.27
CA SER A 38 -13.27 -11.79 3.10
C SER A 38 -13.55 -12.62 1.83
N THR A 39 -12.79 -12.41 0.74
CA THR A 39 -12.95 -13.19 -0.50
C THR A 39 -12.51 -14.64 -0.34
N LYS A 40 -11.60 -14.93 0.59
CA LYS A 40 -11.18 -16.32 0.91
C LYS A 40 -12.32 -17.17 1.48
N TYR A 41 -13.36 -16.55 2.05
CA TYR A 41 -14.47 -17.25 2.72
C TYR A 41 -15.80 -17.22 1.96
N MET A 42 -15.91 -16.52 0.82
CA MET A 42 -17.20 -16.23 0.21
C MET A 42 -17.29 -16.52 -1.29
N ASN A 43 -18.14 -17.49 -1.65
CA ASN A 43 -18.77 -17.50 -2.97
C ASN A 43 -19.70 -16.27 -3.10
N ARG A 44 -19.39 -15.32 -4.00
CA ARG A 44 -20.27 -14.25 -4.57
C ARG A 44 -20.31 -12.82 -3.99
N ILE A 45 -19.38 -12.34 -3.15
CA ILE A 45 -19.34 -10.87 -2.81
C ILE A 45 -18.29 -10.07 -3.63
N GLY A 46 -17.38 -10.74 -4.34
CA GLY A 46 -16.34 -10.06 -5.14
C GLY A 46 -16.88 -9.05 -6.18
N SER A 47 -18.04 -9.34 -6.80
CA SER A 47 -18.63 -8.47 -7.83
C SER A 47 -19.19 -7.15 -7.30
N GLN A 48 -19.66 -7.10 -6.05
CA GLN A 48 -20.19 -5.88 -5.43
C GLN A 48 -19.07 -4.94 -4.96
N PHE A 49 -17.90 -5.50 -4.63
CA PHE A 49 -16.76 -4.71 -4.20
C PHE A 49 -16.02 -4.04 -5.37
N LEU A 50 -15.96 -4.68 -6.54
CA LEU A 50 -15.44 -4.04 -7.76
C LEU A 50 -16.23 -2.79 -8.14
N ILE A 51 -17.54 -2.76 -7.84
CA ILE A 51 -18.38 -1.57 -8.02
C ILE A 51 -18.04 -0.49 -6.97
N PHE A 52 -17.80 -0.88 -5.72
CA PHE A 52 -17.38 0.04 -4.64
C PHE A 52 -16.01 0.69 -4.92
N LEU A 53 -15.04 -0.08 -5.42
CA LEU A 53 -13.71 0.44 -5.76
C LEU A 53 -13.63 1.08 -7.16
N SER A 54 -14.67 0.98 -7.98
CA SER A 54 -14.70 1.47 -9.37
C SER A 54 -14.14 2.90 -9.55
N PRO A 55 -14.50 3.92 -8.72
CA PRO A 55 -13.98 5.28 -8.89
C PRO A 55 -12.48 5.41 -8.64
N VAL A 56 -11.92 4.56 -7.79
CA VAL A 56 -10.50 4.54 -7.43
C VAL A 56 -9.72 3.74 -8.47
N VAL A 57 -10.24 2.57 -8.85
CA VAL A 57 -9.58 1.65 -9.77
C VAL A 57 -9.53 2.23 -11.18
N THR A 58 -10.59 2.90 -11.66
CA THR A 58 -10.61 3.54 -13.00
C THR A 58 -9.71 4.78 -13.10
N ALA A 59 -9.33 5.39 -11.98
CA ALA A 59 -8.36 6.49 -11.94
C ALA A 59 -6.90 6.01 -12.01
N ILE A 60 -6.65 4.73 -11.72
CA ILE A 60 -5.31 4.15 -11.56
C ILE A 60 -5.00 3.13 -12.67
N PHE A 61 -6.00 2.39 -13.13
CA PHE A 61 -5.86 1.27 -14.05
C PHE A 61 -6.74 1.43 -15.29
N THR A 62 -6.17 1.10 -16.45
CA THR A 62 -6.95 0.96 -17.68
C THR A 62 -7.91 -0.22 -17.57
N LYS A 63 -9.03 -0.20 -18.31
CA LYS A 63 -10.00 -1.32 -18.35
C LYS A 63 -9.33 -2.68 -18.64
N TRP A 64 -8.30 -2.67 -19.49
CA TRP A 64 -7.52 -3.85 -19.85
C TRP A 64 -6.66 -4.38 -18.68
N GLU A 65 -6.04 -3.51 -17.88
CA GLU A 65 -5.32 -3.93 -16.67
C GLU A 65 -6.27 -4.57 -15.66
N LEU A 66 -7.48 -4.03 -15.54
CA LEU A 66 -8.52 -4.51 -14.62
C LEU A 66 -8.95 -5.96 -14.93
N GLU A 67 -9.15 -6.29 -16.20
CA GLU A 67 -9.47 -7.67 -16.63
C GLU A 67 -8.35 -8.66 -16.32
N LYS A 68 -7.08 -8.24 -16.47
CA LYS A 68 -5.92 -9.06 -16.10
C LYS A 68 -5.86 -9.35 -14.61
N TYR A 69 -6.05 -8.32 -13.77
CA TYR A 69 -6.08 -8.49 -12.31
C TYR A 69 -7.23 -9.39 -11.86
N ALA A 70 -8.41 -9.28 -12.50
CA ALA A 70 -9.55 -10.12 -12.17
C ALA A 70 -9.21 -11.61 -12.33
N VAL A 71 -8.58 -12.00 -13.45
CA VAL A 71 -8.16 -13.39 -13.70
C VAL A 71 -7.09 -13.85 -12.72
N ILE A 72 -6.07 -13.01 -12.45
CA ILE A 72 -4.97 -13.39 -11.55
C ILE A 72 -5.47 -13.61 -10.11
N ILE A 73 -6.42 -12.79 -9.65
CA ILE A 73 -6.91 -12.82 -8.26
C ILE A 73 -7.93 -13.96 -8.03
N GLU A 74 -8.39 -14.67 -9.06
CA GLU A 74 -9.25 -15.85 -8.91
C GLU A 74 -8.52 -17.02 -8.21
N GLU A 75 -7.19 -17.12 -8.35
CA GLU A 75 -6.39 -18.14 -7.68
C GLU A 75 -6.09 -17.74 -6.23
N ARG A 76 -6.33 -18.67 -5.30
CA ARG A 76 -6.16 -18.44 -3.86
C ARG A 76 -4.70 -18.09 -3.53
N GLU A 77 -3.74 -18.73 -4.19
CA GLU A 77 -2.32 -18.53 -4.02
C GLU A 77 -1.92 -17.07 -4.34
N ASN A 78 -2.52 -16.48 -5.37
CA ASN A 78 -2.28 -15.10 -5.76
C ASN A 78 -2.90 -14.11 -4.76
N ILE A 79 -4.04 -14.45 -4.13
CA ILE A 79 -4.62 -13.66 -3.03
C ILE A 79 -3.69 -13.66 -1.81
N GLU A 80 -3.17 -14.83 -1.43
CA GLU A 80 -2.24 -14.94 -0.29
C GLU A 80 -0.95 -14.16 -0.56
N TYR A 81 -0.38 -14.29 -1.76
CA TYR A 81 0.79 -13.51 -2.19
C TYR A 81 0.52 -12.00 -2.10
N LEU A 82 -0.63 -11.54 -2.60
CA LEU A 82 -1.01 -10.13 -2.59
C LEU A 82 -1.19 -9.59 -1.16
N LEU A 83 -1.81 -10.36 -0.28
CA LEU A 83 -1.97 -10.03 1.14
C LEU A 83 -0.62 -9.83 1.81
N ASP A 84 0.26 -10.83 1.71
CA ASP A 84 1.62 -10.79 2.27
C ASP A 84 2.38 -9.57 1.76
N LYS A 85 2.23 -9.25 0.47
CA LYS A 85 2.92 -8.12 -0.16
C LYS A 85 2.40 -6.77 0.33
N ILE A 86 1.08 -6.60 0.46
CA ILE A 86 0.46 -5.39 1.00
C ILE A 86 0.95 -5.16 2.43
N GLU A 87 0.95 -6.20 3.26
CA GLU A 87 1.43 -6.10 4.64
C GLU A 87 2.92 -5.75 4.74
N GLU A 88 3.77 -6.39 3.92
CA GLU A 88 5.21 -6.11 3.86
C GLU A 88 5.47 -4.63 3.54
N LEU A 89 4.81 -4.11 2.50
CA LEU A 89 4.98 -2.75 2.03
C LEU A 89 4.39 -1.72 3.01
N ASP A 90 3.25 -2.01 3.63
CA ASP A 90 2.63 -1.13 4.62
C ASP A 90 3.51 -0.99 5.86
N ARG A 91 4.04 -2.10 6.39
CA ARG A 91 5.02 -2.07 7.51
C ARG A 91 6.22 -1.18 7.17
N LYS A 92 6.81 -1.35 5.97
CA LYS A 92 7.92 -0.52 5.50
C LYS A 92 7.56 0.96 5.38
N GLN A 93 6.36 1.29 4.91
CA GLN A 93 5.89 2.67 4.81
C GLN A 93 5.72 3.30 6.20
N GLN A 94 5.08 2.58 7.13
CA GLN A 94 4.87 3.04 8.50
C GLN A 94 6.18 3.27 9.24
N ASP A 95 7.17 2.39 9.08
CA ASP A 95 8.45 2.53 9.77
C ASP A 95 9.25 3.73 9.25
N LYS A 96 9.27 3.94 7.93
CA LYS A 96 9.84 5.16 7.33
C LYS A 96 9.17 6.42 7.84
N GLU A 97 7.83 6.42 7.96
CA GLU A 97 7.10 7.54 8.53
C GLU A 97 7.44 7.79 10.00
N LYS A 98 7.55 6.74 10.82
CA LYS A 98 7.93 6.84 12.23
C LYS A 98 9.32 7.43 12.37
N GLU A 99 10.30 6.94 11.61
CA GLU A 99 11.67 7.45 11.59
C GLU A 99 11.72 8.92 11.17
N TRP A 100 11.01 9.28 10.10
CA TRP A 100 10.90 10.67 9.65
C TRP A 100 10.31 11.57 10.74
N LYS A 101 9.24 11.12 11.40
CA LYS A 101 8.58 11.85 12.49
C LYS A 101 9.52 12.00 13.70
N ALA A 102 10.32 10.98 14.02
CA ALA A 102 11.31 11.02 15.09
C ALA A 102 12.43 12.03 14.80
N LYS A 103 13.09 11.94 13.63
CA LYS A 103 14.14 12.88 13.20
C LYS A 103 13.65 14.33 13.21
N ARG A 104 12.43 14.59 12.70
CA ARG A 104 11.83 15.94 12.75
C ARG A 104 11.56 16.44 14.16
N LYS A 105 11.22 15.56 15.11
CA LYS A 105 11.04 15.94 16.51
C LYS A 105 12.38 16.29 17.15
N GLU A 106 13.41 15.45 16.96
CA GLU A 106 14.77 15.68 17.44
C GLU A 106 15.37 16.99 16.90
N GLU A 107 15.25 17.24 15.59
CA GLU A 107 15.73 18.49 14.98
C GLU A 107 15.04 19.72 15.60
N LYS A 108 13.73 19.66 15.84
CA LYS A 108 12.98 20.74 16.51
C LYS A 108 13.45 20.96 17.95
N LEU A 109 13.72 19.89 18.70
CA LEU A 109 14.23 19.95 20.07
C LEU A 109 15.62 20.57 20.11
N TRP A 110 16.53 20.08 19.26
CA TRP A 110 17.88 20.62 19.08
C TRP A 110 17.85 22.12 18.75
N ARG A 111 17.02 22.54 17.76
CA ARG A 111 16.90 23.95 17.37
C ARG A 111 16.40 24.83 18.52
N LYS A 112 15.49 24.32 19.36
CA LYS A 112 15.01 25.04 20.54
C LYS A 112 16.10 25.15 21.61
N GLN A 113 16.85 24.08 21.87
CA GLN A 113 17.96 24.06 22.83
C GLN A 113 19.08 25.01 22.40
N ARG A 114 19.54 24.91 21.14
CA ARG A 114 20.57 25.77 20.57
C ARG A 114 20.22 27.26 20.66
N LYS A 115 18.97 27.63 20.35
CA LYS A 115 18.49 29.01 20.49
C LYS A 115 18.52 29.51 21.94
N LYS A 116 18.25 28.63 22.92
CA LYS A 116 18.35 28.98 24.35
C LYS A 116 19.80 29.16 24.77
N GLU A 117 20.70 28.29 24.32
CA GLU A 117 22.15 28.38 24.59
C GLU A 117 22.75 29.68 24.04
N LEU A 118 22.51 29.97 22.76
CA LEU A 118 22.98 31.21 22.11
C LEU A 118 22.48 32.47 22.81
N LYS A 119 21.22 32.50 23.26
CA LYS A 119 20.69 33.64 24.04
C LYS A 119 21.41 33.83 25.37
N LYS A 120 21.79 32.74 26.05
CA LYS A 120 22.56 32.82 27.30
C LYS A 120 23.98 33.32 27.05
N GLU A 121 24.63 32.84 25.99
CA GLU A 121 25.98 33.29 25.59
C GLU A 121 26.02 34.79 25.26
N ILE A 122 24.99 35.31 24.58
CA ILE A 122 24.88 36.73 24.22
C ILE A 122 24.54 37.61 25.44
N SER A 123 23.73 37.12 26.38
CA SER A 123 23.32 37.88 27.57
C SER A 123 24.31 37.84 28.74
N GLY A 124 25.28 36.92 28.70
CA GLY A 124 26.33 36.77 29.72
C GLY A 124 27.65 37.47 29.38
N LYS A 125 27.69 38.21 28.26
CA LYS A 125 28.73 39.17 27.89
C LYS A 125 28.16 40.58 27.99
#